data_AF-H9GT75-F1
#
_entry.id   AF-H9GT75-F1
#
_cell.length_a   1.000
_cell.length_b   1.000
_cell.length_c   1.000
_cell.angle_alpha   90.00
_cell.angle_beta   90.00
_cell.angle_gamma   90.00
#
_symmetry.space_group_name_H-M   'P 1'
#
loop_
_entity.id
_entity.type
_entity.pdbx_description
1 polymer ?
#
loop_
_entity_poly.entity_id
_entity_poly.type
_entity_poly.pdbx_seq_one_letter_code
_entity_poly.pdbx_strand_id
1 'polypeptide(L)'
;RRTPLTHPAHFHLPLLEVEHFRTIYNIFVAVLCIFVLRAVVVDFIDNECIVLDFEVLIFAFGRLHMALLAWLVMFLYTLLVPYKVLQIWARSLETLQLPTAVTVIAAAVLLIGHATVLGFYPVYTVISQPFGPASCFVIILEQLRFLMKIHSFLREIAPPILRARSNDGKMGLPPFSTYLYFLFCPTLIYRENYPRTPHVRWRYVIENFAKFLGCLFYGSLLFKCLSIPIFSNMNKQPLTLRRLVLSVFNATLPALYLVLLMFFCFFHCWLNAFAEMLRFADRGFYKDWWNATSFPTFFRTWNVVVHDWLYYYIYQDLLWVFKAKAQSVALLSTFIISGVVHEYAFTLCFGFFYPFTLPFSIVVVLEGMFYSTFTHGNKRPNSNILFWTYLLLGLALQFCLQSLEWYSQIHCPVQKSTFWMKVTTHFWSCYSSAITTPS
;
A
#
# COMPACT_ATOMS: atom_id res chain seq x y z
N ARG A 1 14.33 15.40 -22.18
CA ARG A 1 14.01 16.26 -21.02
C ARG A 1 12.55 16.00 -20.66
N ARG A 2 12.28 15.28 -19.58
CA ARG A 2 10.91 15.15 -19.05
C ARG A 2 10.62 16.46 -18.30
N THR A 3 9.82 17.34 -18.89
CA THR A 3 9.32 18.53 -18.19
C THR A 3 8.30 18.07 -17.14
N PRO A 4 8.42 18.53 -15.88
CA PRO A 4 7.48 18.15 -14.84
C PRO A 4 6.11 18.80 -15.09
N LEU A 5 5.05 18.11 -14.66
CA LEU A 5 3.90 18.81 -14.11
C LEU A 5 4.43 19.57 -12.90
N THR A 6 4.81 20.84 -13.09
CA THR A 6 5.00 21.77 -11.99
C THR A 6 3.66 21.91 -11.30
N HIS A 7 3.47 21.23 -10.18
CA HIS A 7 2.41 21.60 -9.26
C HIS A 7 2.81 22.95 -8.65
N PRO A 8 2.06 24.04 -8.90
CA PRO A 8 2.38 25.32 -8.30
C PRO A 8 2.35 25.17 -6.78
N ALA A 9 3.37 25.68 -6.11
CA ALA A 9 3.53 25.68 -4.65
C ALA A 9 2.39 26.43 -3.90
N HIS A 10 1.41 26.97 -4.61
CA HIS A 10 0.33 27.81 -4.09
C HIS A 10 -0.95 27.05 -3.67
N PHE A 11 -1.04 25.72 -3.85
CA PHE A 11 -2.31 25.00 -3.67
C PHE A 11 -2.45 24.15 -2.40
N HIS A 12 -1.47 24.17 -1.49
CA HIS A 12 -1.50 23.33 -0.30
C HIS A 12 -1.51 24.19 0.97
N LEU A 13 -2.58 24.98 1.18
CA LEU A 13 -3.03 25.12 2.57
C LEU A 13 -3.29 23.69 3.07
N PRO A 14 -2.83 23.31 4.27
CA PRO A 14 -3.27 22.08 4.90
C PRO A 14 -4.78 22.05 4.84
N LEU A 15 -5.37 21.07 4.14
CA LEU A 15 -6.81 21.00 3.90
C LEU A 15 -7.63 21.08 5.21
N LEU A 16 -7.02 20.69 6.33
CA LEU A 16 -7.56 20.78 7.69
C LEU A 16 -7.61 22.21 8.28
N GLU A 17 -6.98 23.20 7.65
CA GLU A 17 -7.10 24.62 8.01
C GLU A 17 -8.42 25.22 7.50
N VAL A 18 -9.04 24.59 6.48
CA VAL A 18 -10.38 24.95 6.03
C VAL A 18 -11.40 24.50 7.09
N GLU A 19 -12.22 25.44 7.56
CA GLU A 19 -13.11 25.22 8.72
C GLU A 19 -14.01 23.99 8.57
N HIS A 20 -14.51 23.72 7.36
CA HIS A 20 -15.38 22.57 7.09
C HIS A 20 -14.67 21.21 7.28
N PHE A 21 -13.42 21.09 6.84
CA PHE A 21 -12.64 19.86 7.02
C PHE A 21 -12.17 19.70 8.46
N ARG A 22 -11.91 20.81 9.17
CA ARG A 22 -11.66 20.80 10.62
C ARG A 22 -12.85 20.23 11.39
N THR A 23 -14.08 20.56 11.00
CA THR A 23 -15.29 19.99 11.60
C THR A 23 -15.38 18.48 11.38
N ILE A 24 -15.12 17.99 10.16
CA ILE A 24 -15.10 16.55 9.88
C ILE A 24 -14.06 15.85 10.76
N TYR A 25 -12.84 16.39 10.85
CA TYR A 25 -11.81 15.88 11.74
C TYR A 25 -12.28 15.81 13.20
N ASN A 26 -12.87 16.89 13.71
CA ASN A 26 -13.39 16.95 15.08
C ASN A 26 -14.51 15.92 15.32
N ILE A 27 -15.37 15.67 14.32
CA ILE A 27 -16.39 14.61 14.39
C ILE A 27 -15.73 13.24 14.52
N PHE A 28 -14.72 12.92 13.70
CA PHE A 28 -14.00 11.65 13.82
C PHE A 28 -13.33 11.47 15.19
N VAL A 29 -12.75 12.54 15.74
CA VAL A 29 -12.17 12.53 17.09
C VAL A 29 -13.25 12.36 18.16
N ALA A 30 -14.39 13.03 18.05
CA ALA A 30 -15.50 12.87 18.98
C ALA A 30 -16.07 11.44 18.95
N VAL A 31 -16.22 10.86 17.76
CA VAL A 31 -16.64 9.46 17.60
C VAL A 31 -15.62 8.51 18.23
N LEU A 32 -14.32 8.76 18.09
CA LEU A 32 -13.28 8.01 18.81
C LEU A 32 -13.48 8.10 20.34
N CYS A 33 -13.71 9.29 20.89
CA CYS A 33 -13.98 9.45 22.32
C CYS A 33 -15.19 8.63 22.77
N ILE A 34 -16.24 8.56 21.96
CA ILE A 34 -17.42 7.73 22.22
C ILE A 34 -17.07 6.23 22.17
N PHE A 35 -16.25 5.78 21.22
CA PHE A 35 -15.80 4.37 21.16
C PHE A 35 -14.93 3.99 22.36
N VAL A 36 -14.03 4.89 22.80
CA VAL A 36 -13.24 4.69 24.02
C VAL A 36 -14.15 4.62 25.24
N LEU A 37 -15.10 5.55 25.35
CA LEU A 37 -16.08 5.52 26.45
C LEU A 37 -16.90 4.23 26.43
N ARG A 38 -17.38 3.79 25.26
CA ARG A 38 -18.08 2.51 25.11
C ARG A 38 -17.21 1.34 25.56
N ALA A 39 -15.94 1.30 25.15
CA ALA A 39 -15.02 0.23 25.55
C ALA A 39 -14.83 0.21 27.07
N VAL A 40 -14.55 1.37 27.68
CA VAL A 40 -14.40 1.50 29.14
C VAL A 40 -15.67 1.10 29.89
N VAL A 41 -16.85 1.50 29.41
CA VAL A 41 -18.14 1.16 30.04
C VAL A 41 -18.41 -0.34 29.93
N VAL A 42 -18.18 -0.96 28.78
CA VAL A 42 -18.35 -2.41 28.60
C VAL A 42 -17.39 -3.19 29.49
N ASP A 43 -16.10 -2.82 29.48
CA ASP A 43 -15.09 -3.49 30.32
C ASP A 43 -15.40 -3.32 31.81
N PHE A 44 -15.92 -2.16 32.23
CA PHE A 44 -16.36 -1.92 33.61
C PHE A 44 -17.58 -2.76 33.99
N ILE A 45 -18.56 -2.91 33.09
CA ILE A 45 -19.75 -3.74 33.32
C ILE A 45 -19.37 -5.23 33.40
N ASP A 46 -18.50 -5.68 32.51
CA ASP A 46 -18.18 -7.11 32.36
C ASP A 46 -17.15 -7.61 33.39
N ASN A 47 -16.15 -6.78 33.73
CA ASN A 47 -14.98 -7.22 34.52
C ASN A 47 -14.80 -6.46 35.85
N GLU A 48 -15.67 -5.49 36.19
CA GLU A 48 -15.56 -4.58 37.35
C GLU A 48 -14.22 -3.81 37.45
N CYS A 49 -13.37 -3.87 36.41
CA CYS A 49 -12.05 -3.26 36.34
C CYS A 49 -11.85 -2.63 34.96
N ILE A 50 -11.31 -1.40 34.93
CA ILE A 50 -11.00 -0.69 33.68
C ILE A 50 -9.67 -1.24 33.15
N VAL A 51 -9.73 -2.30 32.35
CA VAL A 51 -8.57 -2.79 31.61
C VAL A 51 -8.76 -2.42 30.15
N LEU A 52 -8.10 -1.35 29.70
CA LEU A 52 -8.00 -1.06 28.26
C LEU A 52 -7.28 -2.24 27.60
N ASP A 53 -8.05 -3.06 26.92
CA ASP A 53 -7.54 -4.26 26.27
C ASP A 53 -6.85 -3.93 24.93
N PHE A 54 -5.54 -4.16 24.89
CA PHE A 54 -4.67 -3.98 23.72
C PHE A 54 -4.43 -5.30 22.96
N GLU A 55 -5.16 -6.38 23.26
CA GLU A 55 -4.97 -7.71 22.68
C GLU A 55 -4.93 -7.69 21.15
N VAL A 56 -5.85 -6.97 20.51
CA VAL A 56 -5.89 -6.87 19.03
C VAL A 56 -4.61 -6.26 18.47
N LEU A 57 -4.03 -5.25 19.13
CA LEU A 57 -2.77 -4.63 18.70
C LEU A 57 -1.58 -5.56 18.96
N ILE A 58 -1.54 -6.20 20.13
CA ILE A 58 -0.47 -7.14 20.50
C ILE A 58 -0.46 -8.34 19.54
N PHE A 59 -1.65 -8.86 19.21
CA PHE A 59 -1.83 -9.91 18.21
C PHE A 59 -1.39 -9.44 16.81
N ALA A 60 -1.86 -8.27 16.37
CA ALA A 60 -1.55 -7.76 15.04
C ALA A 60 -0.04 -7.50 14.84
N PHE A 61 0.64 -6.94 15.83
CA PHE A 61 2.08 -6.66 15.83
C PHE A 61 2.92 -7.79 16.45
N GLY A 62 2.38 -9.02 16.49
CA GLY A 62 3.09 -10.19 16.98
C GLY A 62 4.47 -10.34 16.33
N ARG A 63 5.51 -10.55 17.15
CA ARG A 63 6.92 -10.72 16.75
C ARG A 63 7.53 -9.54 15.96
N LEU A 64 7.10 -8.31 16.23
CA LEU A 64 7.61 -7.10 15.56
C LEU A 64 9.15 -6.98 15.58
N HIS A 65 9.82 -7.41 16.66
CA HIS A 65 11.29 -7.38 16.74
C HIS A 65 11.97 -8.18 15.61
N MET A 66 11.44 -9.36 15.28
CA MET A 66 11.95 -10.16 14.16
C MET A 66 11.66 -9.49 12.80
N ALA A 67 10.51 -8.81 12.68
CA ALA A 67 10.18 -8.04 11.48
C ALA A 67 11.15 -6.86 11.28
N LEU A 68 11.55 -6.17 12.36
CA LEU A 68 12.55 -5.11 12.33
C LEU A 68 13.95 -5.63 11.95
N LEU A 69 14.32 -6.83 12.40
CA LEU A 69 15.57 -7.48 11.98
C LEU A 69 15.56 -7.81 10.48
N ALA A 70 14.45 -8.37 9.98
CA ALA A 70 14.30 -8.63 8.55
C ALA A 70 14.34 -7.34 7.72
N TRP A 71 13.68 -6.29 8.23
CA TRP A 71 13.74 -4.95 7.64
C TRP A 71 15.17 -4.41 7.58
N LEU A 72 15.96 -4.56 8.65
CA LEU A 72 17.34 -4.09 8.68
C LEU A 72 18.20 -4.77 7.61
N VAL A 73 18.03 -6.08 7.39
CA VAL A 73 18.72 -6.83 6.34
C VAL A 73 18.34 -6.28 4.95
N MET A 74 17.05 -6.11 4.68
CA MET A 74 16.55 -5.55 3.41
C MET A 74 17.05 -4.11 3.19
N PHE A 75 17.07 -3.30 4.25
CA PHE A 75 17.53 -1.91 4.22
C PHE A 75 19.03 -1.82 3.94
N LEU A 76 19.87 -2.59 4.64
CA LEU A 76 21.31 -2.61 4.43
C LEU A 76 21.68 -3.06 3.02
N TYR A 77 21.00 -4.07 2.50
CA TYR A 77 21.15 -4.50 1.11
C TYR A 77 20.80 -3.37 0.15
N THR A 78 19.63 -2.77 0.32
CA THR A 78 19.12 -1.68 -0.53
C THR A 78 20.05 -0.47 -0.51
N LEU A 79 20.64 -0.14 0.64
CA LEU A 79 21.54 0.99 0.80
C LEU A 79 22.91 0.75 0.15
N LEU A 80 23.50 -0.42 0.36
CA LEU A 80 24.91 -0.67 0.05
C LEU A 80 25.11 -1.29 -1.34
N VAL A 81 24.35 -2.34 -1.68
CA VAL A 81 24.64 -3.16 -2.86
C VAL A 81 24.33 -2.42 -4.18
N PRO A 82 23.12 -1.88 -4.41
CA PRO A 82 22.82 -1.14 -5.64
C PRO A 82 23.77 0.04 -5.87
N TYR A 83 24.07 0.79 -4.81
CA TYR A 83 24.97 1.94 -4.89
C TYR A 83 26.40 1.53 -5.28
N LYS A 84 26.96 0.50 -4.62
CA LYS A 84 28.32 0.02 -4.91
C LYS A 84 28.44 -0.61 -6.28
N VAL A 85 27.48 -1.44 -6.70
CA VAL A 85 27.48 -2.03 -8.04
C VAL A 85 27.40 -0.95 -9.11
N LEU A 86 26.56 0.08 -8.92
CA LEU A 86 26.47 1.20 -9.85
C LEU A 86 27.78 2.01 -9.92
N GLN A 87 28.45 2.25 -8.79
CA GLN A 87 29.76 2.92 -8.76
C GLN A 87 30.84 2.12 -9.52
N ILE A 88 30.89 0.80 -9.30
CA ILE A 88 31.83 -0.09 -9.98
C ILE A 88 31.53 -0.11 -11.48
N TRP A 89 30.26 -0.32 -11.85
CA TRP A 89 29.80 -0.34 -13.23
C TRP A 89 30.16 0.96 -13.97
N ALA A 90 29.89 2.13 -13.38
CA ALA A 90 30.21 3.42 -14.00
C ALA A 90 31.71 3.61 -14.24
N ARG A 91 32.56 3.24 -13.28
CA ARG A 91 34.03 3.30 -13.43
C ARG A 91 34.53 2.32 -14.50
N SER A 92 34.04 1.08 -14.45
CA SER A 92 34.40 0.03 -15.40
C SER A 92 34.00 0.39 -16.83
N LEU A 93 32.91 1.14 -17.01
CA LEU A 93 32.42 1.59 -18.31
C LEU A 93 33.36 2.61 -18.99
N GLU A 94 34.10 3.40 -18.20
CA GLU A 94 35.14 4.33 -18.69
C GLU A 94 36.44 3.61 -19.05
N THR A 95 36.82 2.57 -18.29
CA THR A 95 38.13 1.93 -18.42
C THR A 95 38.17 0.76 -19.41
N LEU A 96 37.06 0.05 -19.62
CA LEU A 96 37.06 -1.22 -20.37
C LEU A 96 36.54 -1.06 -21.80
N GLN A 97 37.18 -1.80 -22.72
CA GLN A 97 36.81 -1.83 -24.14
C GLN A 97 35.51 -2.60 -24.43
N LEU A 98 35.04 -3.45 -23.50
CA LEU A 98 33.83 -4.30 -23.64
C LEU A 98 32.69 -3.85 -22.70
N PRO A 99 32.03 -2.71 -22.99
CA PRO A 99 31.04 -2.08 -22.11
C PRO A 99 29.74 -2.88 -21.94
N THR A 100 29.34 -3.61 -22.97
CA THR A 100 28.11 -4.40 -23.00
C THR A 100 28.21 -5.57 -22.02
N ALA A 101 29.33 -6.30 -22.04
CA ALA A 101 29.59 -7.39 -21.10
C ALA A 101 29.55 -6.92 -19.64
N VAL A 102 30.23 -5.80 -19.33
CA VAL A 102 30.24 -5.20 -17.99
C VAL A 102 28.83 -4.81 -17.53
N THR A 103 28.03 -4.25 -18.44
CA THR A 103 26.63 -3.87 -18.15
C THR A 103 25.75 -5.09 -17.90
N VAL A 104 25.90 -6.15 -18.70
CA VAL A 104 25.16 -7.41 -18.51
C VAL A 104 25.54 -8.07 -17.18
N ILE A 105 26.84 -8.10 -16.83
CA ILE A 105 27.30 -8.65 -15.55
C ILE A 105 26.73 -7.86 -14.38
N ALA A 106 26.84 -6.52 -14.40
CA ALA A 106 26.29 -5.67 -13.34
C ALA A 106 24.77 -5.86 -13.20
N ALA A 107 24.04 -5.93 -14.32
CA ALA A 107 22.60 -6.20 -14.31
C ALA A 107 22.27 -7.58 -13.75
N ALA A 108 23.02 -8.63 -14.13
CA ALA A 108 22.82 -9.98 -13.61
C ALA A 108 23.07 -10.05 -12.10
N VAL A 109 24.14 -9.43 -11.60
CA VAL A 109 24.45 -9.34 -10.15
C VAL A 109 23.31 -8.65 -9.40
N LEU A 110 22.81 -7.52 -9.92
CA LEU A 110 21.68 -6.81 -9.30
C LEU A 110 20.40 -7.64 -9.34
N LEU A 111 20.08 -8.28 -10.46
CA LEU A 111 18.87 -9.12 -10.58
C LEU A 111 18.91 -10.31 -9.61
N ILE A 112 20.03 -11.02 -9.52
CA ILE A 112 20.21 -12.13 -8.57
C ILE A 112 20.11 -11.62 -7.14
N GLY A 113 20.76 -10.50 -6.82
CA GLY A 113 20.68 -9.87 -5.51
C GLY A 113 19.25 -9.45 -5.14
N HIS A 114 18.52 -8.80 -6.05
CA HIS A 114 17.14 -8.38 -5.83
C HIS A 114 16.24 -9.61 -5.63
N ALA A 115 16.37 -10.63 -6.48
CA ALA A 115 15.58 -11.84 -6.40
C ALA A 115 15.82 -12.62 -5.09
N THR A 116 17.05 -12.65 -4.60
CA THR A 116 17.40 -13.37 -3.36
C THR A 116 17.03 -12.57 -2.11
N VAL A 117 17.49 -11.32 -2.00
CA VAL A 117 17.37 -10.53 -0.76
C VAL A 117 16.05 -9.78 -0.64
N LEU A 118 15.51 -9.28 -1.76
CA LEU A 118 14.23 -8.55 -1.78
C LEU A 118 13.09 -9.36 -2.38
N GLY A 119 13.34 -10.56 -2.89
CA GLY A 119 12.33 -11.49 -3.37
C GLY A 119 12.13 -12.64 -2.39
N PHE A 120 13.11 -13.56 -2.35
CA PHE A 120 13.00 -14.81 -1.61
C PHE A 120 13.06 -14.61 -0.08
N TYR A 121 14.03 -13.83 0.43
CA TYR A 121 14.25 -13.65 1.87
C TYR A 121 13.03 -13.14 2.67
N PRO A 122 12.36 -12.02 2.30
CA PRO A 122 11.19 -11.54 3.04
C PRO A 122 10.01 -12.52 2.98
N VAL A 123 9.79 -13.15 1.83
CA VAL A 123 8.75 -14.18 1.66
C VAL A 123 9.04 -15.39 2.55
N TYR A 124 10.27 -15.88 2.52
CA TYR A 124 10.71 -16.98 3.36
C TYR A 124 10.52 -16.65 4.85
N THR A 125 10.86 -15.44 5.25
CA THR A 125 10.72 -14.97 6.64
C THR A 125 9.25 -14.97 7.07
N VAL A 126 8.36 -14.39 6.28
CA VAL A 126 6.93 -14.29 6.57
C VAL A 126 6.25 -15.67 6.60
N ILE A 127 6.63 -16.60 5.72
CA ILE A 127 6.03 -17.94 5.67
C ILE A 127 6.58 -18.86 6.78
N SER A 128 7.86 -18.73 7.13
CA SER A 128 8.52 -19.65 8.07
C SER A 128 8.26 -19.31 9.53
N GLN A 129 7.78 -18.11 9.83
CA GLN A 129 7.56 -17.64 11.19
C GLN A 129 6.10 -17.16 11.35
N PRO A 130 5.42 -17.50 12.46
CA PRO A 130 4.06 -17.04 12.72
C PRO A 130 4.08 -15.58 13.19
N PHE A 131 4.16 -14.66 12.23
CA PHE A 131 4.01 -13.23 12.46
C PHE A 131 2.53 -12.85 12.61
N GLY A 132 2.27 -11.77 13.36
CA GLY A 132 0.96 -11.12 13.33
C GLY A 132 0.72 -10.46 11.95
N PRO A 133 -0.53 -10.31 11.49
CA PRO A 133 -0.82 -9.76 10.17
C PRO A 133 -0.19 -8.39 9.91
N ALA A 134 -0.19 -7.49 10.90
CA ALA A 134 0.40 -6.15 10.75
C ALA A 134 1.94 -6.21 10.66
N SER A 135 2.59 -7.11 11.41
CA SER A 135 4.03 -7.37 11.28
C SER A 135 4.39 -7.89 9.87
N CYS A 136 3.56 -8.76 9.29
CA CYS A 136 3.74 -9.20 7.90
C CYS A 136 3.65 -8.01 6.92
N PHE A 137 2.63 -7.15 7.09
CA PHE A 137 2.47 -5.96 6.26
C PHE A 137 3.67 -5.03 6.36
N VAL A 138 4.27 -4.85 7.54
CA VAL A 138 5.50 -4.05 7.68
C VAL A 138 6.61 -4.60 6.79
N ILE A 139 6.87 -5.92 6.81
CA ILE A 139 7.93 -6.54 6.01
C ILE A 139 7.63 -6.41 4.52
N ILE A 140 6.43 -6.81 4.08
CA ILE A 140 6.09 -6.91 2.66
C ILE A 140 5.92 -5.52 2.02
N LEU A 141 5.32 -4.54 2.72
CA LEU A 141 5.20 -3.18 2.20
C LEU A 141 6.57 -2.50 2.11
N GLU A 142 7.46 -2.73 3.08
CA GLU A 142 8.83 -2.20 3.02
C GLU A 142 9.66 -2.86 1.92
N GLN A 143 9.50 -4.17 1.71
CA GLN A 143 10.07 -4.89 0.56
C GLN A 143 9.65 -4.23 -0.76
N LEU A 144 8.34 -4.03 -0.98
CA LEU A 144 7.82 -3.40 -2.19
C LEU A 144 8.33 -1.96 -2.34
N ARG A 145 8.39 -1.20 -1.24
CA ARG A 145 8.95 0.16 -1.21
C ARG A 145 10.42 0.17 -1.65
N PHE A 146 11.24 -0.74 -1.12
CA PHE A 146 12.65 -0.84 -1.49
C PHE A 146 12.84 -1.22 -2.95
N LEU A 147 12.08 -2.20 -3.47
CA LEU A 147 12.11 -2.55 -4.89
C LEU A 147 11.77 -1.36 -5.79
N MET A 148 10.70 -0.62 -5.48
CA MET A 148 10.30 0.56 -6.24
C MET A 148 11.38 1.66 -6.20
N LYS A 149 11.97 1.91 -5.03
CA LYS A 149 13.03 2.92 -4.87
C LYS A 149 14.31 2.55 -5.60
N ILE A 150 14.76 1.30 -5.51
CA ILE A 150 15.96 0.84 -6.23
C ILE A 150 15.73 0.95 -7.74
N HIS A 151 14.56 0.49 -8.23
CA HIS A 151 14.23 0.59 -9.65
C HIS A 151 14.26 2.04 -10.12
N SER A 152 13.65 2.97 -9.37
CA SER A 152 13.67 4.38 -9.70
C SER A 152 15.09 4.95 -9.73
N PHE A 153 15.91 4.65 -8.71
CA PHE A 153 17.29 5.11 -8.63
C PHE A 153 18.13 4.64 -9.83
N LEU A 154 18.09 3.33 -10.13
CA LEU A 154 18.84 2.76 -11.26
C LEU A 154 18.35 3.32 -12.60
N ARG A 155 17.03 3.47 -12.76
CA ARG A 155 16.43 3.96 -14.02
C ARG A 155 16.74 5.43 -14.29
N GLU A 156 16.83 6.28 -13.27
CA GLU A 156 17.16 7.69 -13.44
C GLU A 156 18.66 7.92 -13.66
N ILE A 157 19.54 7.13 -13.02
CA ILE A 157 20.99 7.32 -13.11
C ILE A 157 21.64 6.61 -14.31
N ALA A 158 21.13 5.47 -14.76
CA ALA A 158 21.75 4.73 -15.87
C ALA A 158 21.78 5.51 -17.21
N PRO A 159 20.70 6.19 -17.67
CA PRO A 159 20.72 6.88 -18.97
C PRO A 159 21.69 8.08 -19.05
N PRO A 160 21.85 8.92 -18.01
CA PRO A 160 22.92 9.92 -17.98
C PRO A 160 24.33 9.32 -18.12
N ILE A 161 24.64 8.23 -17.40
CA ILE A 161 25.96 7.56 -17.47
C ILE A 161 26.24 7.03 -18.88
N LEU A 162 25.25 6.37 -19.50
CA LEU A 162 25.39 5.85 -20.86
C LEU A 162 25.57 6.97 -21.90
N ARG A 163 24.90 8.11 -21.72
CA ARG A 163 25.05 9.29 -22.59
C ARG A 163 26.37 10.01 -22.39
N ALA A 164 26.85 10.12 -21.16
CA ALA A 164 28.13 10.76 -20.83
C ALA A 164 29.28 10.07 -21.56
N ARG A 165 29.28 8.73 -21.56
CA ARG A 165 30.22 7.93 -22.34
C ARG A 165 30.12 8.16 -23.86
N SER A 166 28.90 8.29 -24.39
CA SER A 166 28.71 8.53 -25.83
C SER A 166 29.21 9.89 -26.29
N ASN A 167 29.30 10.87 -25.38
CA ASN A 167 29.63 12.26 -25.68
C ASN A 167 30.98 12.70 -25.07
N ASP A 168 31.82 11.76 -24.62
CA ASP A 168 33.08 12.02 -23.88
C ASP A 168 32.95 13.03 -22.72
N GLY A 169 31.77 13.11 -22.11
CA GLY A 169 31.49 13.97 -20.98
C GLY A 169 31.81 13.28 -19.66
N LYS A 170 32.46 13.98 -18.73
CA LYS A 170 32.60 13.51 -17.33
C LYS A 170 31.30 13.81 -16.58
N MET A 171 30.60 12.77 -16.12
CA MET A 171 29.45 12.92 -15.22
C MET A 171 29.84 12.49 -13.81
N GLY A 172 29.54 13.32 -12.81
CA GLY A 172 29.69 12.94 -11.41
C GLY A 172 28.62 11.92 -11.00
N LEU A 173 29.03 10.80 -10.41
CA LEU A 173 28.12 9.88 -9.73
C LEU A 173 27.40 10.59 -8.58
N PRO A 174 26.12 10.26 -8.30
CA PRO A 174 25.40 10.86 -7.20
C PRO A 174 26.11 10.54 -5.86
N PRO A 175 26.23 11.52 -4.96
CA PRO A 175 26.84 11.28 -3.66
C PRO A 175 25.97 10.34 -2.83
N PHE A 176 26.61 9.51 -2.00
CA PHE A 176 25.93 8.53 -1.16
C PHE A 176 24.90 9.17 -0.22
N SER A 177 25.16 10.39 0.25
CA SER A 177 24.24 11.16 1.10
C SER A 177 22.90 11.47 0.42
N THR A 178 22.89 11.79 -0.88
CA THR A 178 21.67 12.02 -1.65
C THR A 178 20.87 10.73 -1.83
N TYR A 179 21.56 9.61 -2.07
CA TYR A 179 20.90 8.31 -2.15
C TYR A 179 20.28 7.88 -0.82
N LEU A 180 21.05 7.99 0.28
CA LEU A 180 20.55 7.72 1.63
C LEU A 180 19.34 8.60 1.98
N TYR A 181 19.41 9.89 1.66
CA TYR A 181 18.29 10.82 1.85
C TYR A 181 17.04 10.37 1.06
N PHE A 182 17.19 9.97 -0.20
CA PHE A 182 16.09 9.45 -1.00
C PHE A 182 15.44 8.20 -0.41
N LEU A 183 16.22 7.27 0.16
CA LEU A 183 15.68 6.04 0.76
C LEU A 183 14.69 6.32 1.89
N PHE A 184 14.84 7.42 2.62
CA PHE A 184 13.90 7.84 3.67
C PHE A 184 12.82 8.83 3.18
N CYS A 185 13.03 9.53 2.06
CA CYS A 185 12.05 10.49 1.56
C CYS A 185 10.70 9.84 1.23
N PRO A 186 9.56 10.51 1.51
CA PRO A 186 8.22 10.00 1.21
C PRO A 186 7.85 10.17 -0.28
N THR A 187 8.77 9.81 -1.17
CA THR A 187 8.57 9.74 -2.62
C THR A 187 9.26 8.49 -3.17
N LEU A 188 8.74 7.98 -4.28
CA LEU A 188 9.31 6.83 -4.99
C LEU A 188 10.09 7.23 -6.23
N ILE A 189 10.14 8.52 -6.57
CA ILE A 189 10.86 9.04 -7.74
C ILE A 189 12.18 9.63 -7.29
N TYR A 190 13.28 9.04 -7.73
CA TYR A 190 14.63 9.51 -7.47
C TYR A 190 14.91 10.81 -8.25
N ARG A 191 15.45 11.80 -7.55
CA ARG A 191 16.00 13.03 -8.11
C ARG A 191 17.24 13.43 -7.31
N GLU A 192 18.19 14.07 -7.96
CA GLU A 192 19.40 14.56 -7.26
C GLU A 192 19.08 15.68 -6.28
N ASN A 193 18.14 16.55 -6.64
CA ASN A 193 17.73 17.70 -5.83
C ASN A 193 16.22 17.68 -5.61
N TYR A 194 15.82 17.77 -4.34
CA TYR A 194 14.43 17.90 -3.92
C TYR A 194 14.20 19.28 -3.29
N PRO A 195 12.99 19.86 -3.43
CA PRO A 195 12.66 21.09 -2.73
C PRO A 195 12.67 20.82 -1.22
N ARG A 196 13.34 21.70 -0.46
CA ARG A 196 13.58 21.54 0.98
C ARG A 196 12.97 22.67 1.79
N THR A 197 12.45 22.36 2.97
CA THR A 197 12.01 23.37 3.94
C THR A 197 13.21 23.98 4.67
N PRO A 198 13.13 25.26 5.09
CA PRO A 198 14.25 25.94 5.75
C PRO A 198 14.59 25.36 7.13
N HIS A 199 13.58 24.99 7.91
CA HIS A 199 13.73 24.42 9.26
C HIS A 199 12.74 23.27 9.47
N VAL A 200 12.98 22.47 10.53
CA VAL A 200 12.10 21.38 10.98
C VAL A 200 11.20 21.90 12.10
N ARG A 201 9.88 21.80 11.94
CA ARG A 201 8.91 22.13 12.99
C ARG A 201 8.63 20.89 13.84
N TRP A 202 9.44 20.68 14.89
CA TRP A 202 9.32 19.49 15.76
C TRP A 202 7.95 19.30 16.40
N ARG A 203 7.26 20.39 16.77
CA ARG A 203 5.89 20.31 17.25
C ARG A 203 4.95 19.64 16.23
N TYR A 204 5.04 20.03 14.96
CA TYR A 204 4.26 19.40 13.89
C TYR A 204 4.63 17.92 13.70
N VAL A 205 5.91 17.56 13.82
CA VAL A 205 6.36 16.17 13.77
C VAL A 205 5.75 15.34 14.90
N ILE A 206 5.85 15.82 16.14
CA ILE A 206 5.32 15.13 17.32
C ILE A 206 3.80 15.01 17.24
N GLU A 207 3.09 16.07 16.85
CA GLU A 207 1.63 16.05 16.68
C GLU A 207 1.19 15.01 15.64
N ASN A 208 1.89 14.89 14.52
CA ASN A 208 1.56 13.88 13.50
C ASN A 208 1.89 12.45 13.94
N PHE A 209 3.00 12.22 14.66
CA PHE A 209 3.29 10.91 15.23
C PHE A 209 2.28 10.52 16.32
N ALA A 210 1.85 11.47 17.16
CA ALA A 210 0.80 11.24 18.14
C ALA A 210 -0.53 10.88 17.47
N LYS A 211 -0.91 11.61 16.40
CA LYS A 211 -2.09 11.28 15.59
C LYS A 211 -1.97 9.89 14.94
N PHE A 212 -0.80 9.51 14.44
CA PHE A 212 -0.54 8.18 13.89
C PHE A 212 -0.77 7.08 14.94
N LEU A 213 -0.18 7.20 16.13
CA LEU A 213 -0.40 6.24 17.22
C LEU A 213 -1.87 6.20 17.66
N GLY A 214 -2.52 7.37 17.76
CA GLY A 214 -3.96 7.47 18.03
C GLY A 214 -4.82 6.78 16.97
N CYS A 215 -4.44 6.86 15.70
CA CYS A 215 -5.15 6.16 14.61
C CYS A 215 -4.96 4.65 14.68
N LEU A 216 -3.79 4.14 15.08
CA LEU A 216 -3.58 2.70 15.30
C LEU A 216 -4.49 2.17 16.42
N PHE A 217 -4.54 2.89 17.54
CA PHE A 217 -5.43 2.56 18.65
C PHE A 217 -6.92 2.67 18.26
N TYR A 218 -7.30 3.71 17.51
CA TYR A 218 -8.65 3.83 17.00
C TYR A 218 -9.01 2.65 16.07
N GLY A 219 -8.09 2.26 15.20
CA GLY A 219 -8.26 1.12 14.30
C GLY A 219 -8.52 -0.18 15.06
N SER A 220 -7.77 -0.44 16.14
CA SER A 220 -8.01 -1.64 16.96
C SER A 220 -9.37 -1.63 17.65
N LEU A 221 -9.82 -0.46 18.14
CA LEU A 221 -11.16 -0.33 18.74
C LEU A 221 -12.26 -0.54 17.71
N LEU A 222 -12.13 0.01 16.50
CA LEU A 222 -13.09 -0.21 15.41
C LEU A 222 -13.17 -1.68 15.03
N PHE A 223 -12.03 -2.36 14.90
CA PHE A 223 -12.01 -3.80 14.65
C PHE A 223 -12.71 -4.58 15.76
N LYS A 224 -12.38 -4.32 17.03
CA LYS A 224 -12.97 -5.01 18.20
C LYS A 224 -14.48 -4.76 18.30
N CYS A 225 -14.91 -3.52 18.12
CA CYS A 225 -16.29 -3.12 18.35
C CYS A 225 -17.22 -3.43 17.17
N LEU A 226 -16.74 -3.29 15.94
CA LEU A 226 -17.58 -3.37 14.74
C LEU A 226 -17.32 -4.64 13.95
N SER A 227 -16.06 -5.04 13.76
CA SER A 227 -15.73 -6.16 12.85
C SER A 227 -15.85 -7.52 13.52
N ILE A 228 -15.28 -7.69 14.72
CA ILE A 228 -15.30 -8.99 15.41
C ILE A 228 -16.73 -9.52 15.63
N PRO A 229 -17.70 -8.75 16.14
CA PRO A 229 -19.05 -9.27 16.40
C PRO A 229 -19.81 -9.69 15.14
N ILE A 230 -19.53 -9.06 13.99
CA ILE A 230 -20.14 -9.40 12.71
C ILE A 230 -19.70 -10.80 12.26
N PHE A 231 -18.40 -11.12 12.38
CA PHE A 231 -17.85 -12.35 11.81
C PHE A 231 -17.71 -13.50 12.82
N SER A 232 -17.49 -13.23 14.11
CA SER A 232 -17.32 -14.28 15.12
C SER A 232 -18.59 -15.13 15.31
N ASN A 233 -19.77 -14.54 15.12
CA ASN A 233 -21.05 -15.23 15.25
C ASN A 233 -21.47 -15.99 13.99
N MET A 234 -20.79 -15.81 12.86
CA MET A 234 -21.17 -16.42 11.58
C MET A 234 -20.95 -17.94 11.56
N ASN A 235 -20.13 -18.48 12.45
CA ASN A 235 -19.87 -19.93 12.51
C ASN A 235 -21.00 -20.75 13.11
N LYS A 236 -21.97 -20.11 13.77
CA LYS A 236 -23.04 -20.81 14.48
C LYS A 236 -24.11 -21.35 13.53
N GLN A 237 -24.12 -20.94 12.26
CA GLN A 237 -25.19 -21.27 11.32
C GLN A 237 -24.63 -21.41 9.88
N PRO A 238 -25.26 -22.21 9.00
CA PRO A 238 -24.76 -22.45 7.65
C PRO A 238 -24.77 -21.17 6.79
N LEU A 239 -23.80 -21.03 5.89
CA LEU A 239 -23.69 -19.85 5.02
C LEU A 239 -24.69 -19.96 3.85
N THR A 240 -25.77 -19.17 3.91
CA THR A 240 -26.71 -19.00 2.81
C THR A 240 -26.38 -17.73 2.02
N LEU A 241 -26.67 -17.69 0.70
CA LEU A 241 -26.49 -16.49 -0.13
C LEU A 241 -27.14 -15.24 0.49
N ARG A 242 -28.34 -15.38 1.07
CA ARG A 242 -29.02 -14.28 1.79
C ARG A 242 -28.16 -13.72 2.93
N ARG A 243 -27.51 -14.57 3.73
CA ARG A 243 -26.65 -14.15 4.84
C ARG A 243 -25.35 -13.54 4.35
N LEU A 244 -24.77 -14.07 3.26
CA LEU A 244 -23.59 -13.48 2.63
C LEU A 244 -23.88 -12.03 2.20
N VAL A 245 -25.00 -11.81 1.49
CA VAL A 245 -25.43 -10.46 1.08
C VAL A 245 -25.63 -9.54 2.28
N LEU A 246 -26.34 -9.99 3.33
CA LEU A 246 -26.52 -9.21 4.56
C LEU A 246 -25.18 -8.90 5.25
N SER A 247 -24.23 -9.83 5.23
CA SER A 247 -22.90 -9.65 5.83
C SER A 247 -22.09 -8.61 5.07
N VAL A 248 -22.17 -8.60 3.74
CA VAL A 248 -21.55 -7.55 2.90
C VAL A 248 -22.12 -6.18 3.26
N PHE A 249 -23.45 -6.05 3.37
CA PHE A 249 -24.05 -4.76 3.76
C PHE A 249 -23.62 -4.33 5.17
N ASN A 250 -23.64 -5.23 6.15
CA ASN A 250 -23.18 -4.94 7.52
C ASN A 250 -21.69 -4.60 7.59
N ALA A 251 -20.87 -5.15 6.68
CA ALA A 251 -19.44 -4.87 6.56
C ALA A 251 -19.13 -3.49 5.92
N THR A 252 -20.10 -2.83 5.30
CA THR A 252 -19.90 -1.56 4.56
C THR A 252 -19.38 -0.45 5.47
N LEU A 253 -20.04 -0.22 6.61
CA LEU A 253 -19.64 0.83 7.56
C LEU A 253 -18.26 0.55 8.16
N PRO A 254 -17.97 -0.64 8.72
CA PRO A 254 -16.62 -0.98 9.19
C PRO A 254 -15.56 -0.76 8.10
N ALA A 255 -15.79 -1.23 6.87
CA ALA A 255 -14.85 -1.10 5.78
C ALA A 255 -14.58 0.37 5.41
N LEU A 256 -15.62 1.20 5.36
CA LEU A 256 -15.49 2.63 5.10
C LEU A 256 -14.67 3.34 6.20
N TYR A 257 -14.99 3.09 7.48
CA TYR A 257 -14.26 3.71 8.58
C TYR A 257 -12.79 3.29 8.58
N LEU A 258 -12.51 2.01 8.35
CA LEU A 258 -11.14 1.49 8.31
C LEU A 258 -10.34 2.05 7.13
N VAL A 259 -10.93 2.18 5.93
CA VAL A 259 -10.21 2.73 4.77
C VAL A 259 -9.90 4.22 4.95
N LEU A 260 -10.85 5.00 5.49
CA LEU A 260 -10.64 6.43 5.75
C LEU A 260 -9.60 6.65 6.85
N LEU A 261 -9.68 5.85 7.91
CA LEU A 261 -8.71 5.91 9.01
C LEU A 261 -7.31 5.49 8.54
N MET A 262 -7.19 4.41 7.76
CA MET A 262 -5.91 3.96 7.19
C MET A 262 -5.34 5.00 6.23
N PHE A 263 -6.18 5.61 5.39
CA PHE A 263 -5.78 6.70 4.51
C PHE A 263 -5.20 7.88 5.29
N PHE A 264 -5.94 8.37 6.30
CA PHE A 264 -5.50 9.48 7.13
C PHE A 264 -4.24 9.13 7.96
N CYS A 265 -4.20 7.93 8.54
CA CYS A 265 -3.08 7.44 9.33
C CYS A 265 -1.77 7.42 8.51
N PHE A 266 -1.82 6.82 7.32
CA PHE A 266 -0.62 6.64 6.49
C PHE A 266 -0.31 7.89 5.65
N PHE A 267 -1.22 8.33 4.78
CA PHE A 267 -0.92 9.40 3.82
C PHE A 267 -0.84 10.77 4.47
N HIS A 268 -1.68 11.04 5.47
CA HIS A 268 -1.67 12.33 6.15
C HIS A 268 -0.67 12.35 7.31
N CYS A 269 -0.80 11.47 8.30
CA CYS A 269 0.02 11.57 9.51
C CYS A 269 1.45 11.06 9.27
N TRP A 270 1.60 9.82 8.80
CA TRP A 270 2.91 9.19 8.65
C TRP A 270 3.79 9.88 7.60
N LEU A 271 3.31 10.08 6.38
CA LEU A 271 4.12 10.70 5.33
C LEU A 271 4.47 12.16 5.64
N ASN A 272 3.57 12.96 6.23
CA ASN A 272 3.90 14.34 6.61
C ASN A 272 4.87 14.41 7.79
N ALA A 273 4.80 13.47 8.76
CA ALA A 273 5.77 13.39 9.84
C ALA A 273 7.19 13.15 9.29
N PHE A 274 7.34 12.17 8.39
CA PHE A 274 8.62 11.91 7.72
C PHE A 274 9.04 13.06 6.81
N ALA A 275 8.11 13.68 6.07
CA ALA A 275 8.41 14.81 5.20
C ALA A 275 8.97 16.00 6.00
N GLU A 276 8.32 16.37 7.11
CA GLU A 276 8.79 17.47 7.96
C GLU A 276 10.13 17.14 8.62
N MET A 277 10.28 15.93 9.18
CA MET A 277 11.52 15.48 9.82
C MET A 277 12.72 15.50 8.85
N LEU A 278 12.49 15.15 7.58
CA LEU A 278 13.51 15.15 6.53
C LEU A 278 13.65 16.51 5.82
N ARG A 279 12.85 17.52 6.18
CA ARG A 279 12.73 18.81 5.46
C ARG A 279 12.34 18.66 3.99
N PHE A 280 11.55 17.66 3.64
CA PHE A 280 10.98 17.48 2.32
C PHE A 280 9.78 18.41 2.12
N ALA A 281 9.85 19.30 1.14
CA ALA A 281 8.83 20.32 0.92
C ALA A 281 7.67 19.88 0.01
N ASP A 282 7.89 18.88 -0.85
CA ASP A 282 6.89 18.40 -1.80
C ASP A 282 5.90 17.43 -1.10
N ARG A 283 4.82 17.97 -0.54
CA ARG A 283 3.86 17.20 0.28
C ARG A 283 2.59 16.80 -0.47
N GLY A 284 2.64 16.80 -1.80
CA GLY A 284 1.51 16.43 -2.67
C GLY A 284 1.24 14.92 -2.75
N PHE A 285 1.18 14.21 -1.61
CA PHE A 285 1.05 12.73 -1.58
C PHE A 285 -0.30 12.22 -2.10
N TYR A 286 -1.33 13.05 -2.00
CA TYR A 286 -2.69 12.79 -2.48
C TYR A 286 -3.35 14.12 -2.89
N LYS A 287 -4.43 14.02 -3.67
CA LYS A 287 -5.29 15.14 -4.10
C LYS A 287 -6.72 14.89 -3.62
N ASP A 288 -7.66 15.75 -4.01
CA ASP A 288 -9.08 15.69 -3.62
C ASP A 288 -9.82 14.50 -4.27
N TRP A 289 -9.40 13.28 -3.94
CA TRP A 289 -9.92 12.04 -4.53
C TRP A 289 -11.39 11.78 -4.19
N TRP A 290 -11.90 12.38 -3.11
CA TRP A 290 -13.32 12.34 -2.72
C TRP A 290 -14.25 13.08 -3.70
N ASN A 291 -13.69 13.98 -4.52
CA ASN A 291 -14.39 14.68 -5.59
C ASN A 291 -14.32 13.94 -6.93
N ALA A 292 -13.74 12.73 -6.96
CA ALA A 292 -13.63 11.96 -8.19
C ALA A 292 -15.02 11.53 -8.70
N THR A 293 -15.26 11.74 -9.99
CA THR A 293 -16.49 11.30 -10.68
C THR A 293 -16.30 9.99 -11.44
N SER A 294 -15.08 9.45 -11.46
CA SER A 294 -14.72 8.23 -12.19
C SER A 294 -13.48 7.56 -11.58
N PHE A 295 -13.39 6.24 -11.72
CA PHE A 295 -12.26 5.45 -11.22
C PHE A 295 -10.88 5.88 -11.76
N PRO A 296 -10.71 6.24 -13.05
CA PRO A 296 -9.42 6.76 -13.53
C PRO A 296 -8.97 8.03 -12.81
N THR A 297 -9.92 8.91 -12.47
CA THR A 297 -9.63 10.14 -11.71
C THR A 297 -9.24 9.79 -10.27
N PHE A 298 -9.94 8.84 -9.65
CA PHE A 298 -9.63 8.33 -8.31
C PHE A 298 -8.21 7.76 -8.23
N PHE A 299 -7.82 6.85 -9.14
CA PHE A 299 -6.48 6.24 -9.11
C PHE A 299 -5.33 7.24 -9.30
N ARG A 300 -5.58 8.36 -9.99
CA ARG A 300 -4.61 9.46 -10.18
C ARG A 300 -4.46 10.37 -8.95
N THR A 301 -5.42 10.33 -8.02
CA THR A 301 -5.54 11.32 -6.94
C THR A 301 -5.43 10.71 -5.55
N TRP A 302 -5.79 9.43 -5.37
CA TRP A 302 -5.75 8.73 -4.08
C TRP A 302 -4.32 8.58 -3.52
N ASN A 303 -3.42 7.98 -4.30
CA ASN A 303 -2.02 7.75 -3.91
C ASN A 303 -1.11 8.21 -5.04
N VAL A 304 -0.79 9.52 -5.03
CA VAL A 304 0.02 10.15 -6.08
C VAL A 304 1.42 9.55 -6.10
N VAL A 305 1.97 9.18 -4.93
CA VAL A 305 3.34 8.64 -4.82
C VAL A 305 3.52 7.34 -5.62
N VAL A 306 2.59 6.39 -5.47
CA VAL A 306 2.64 5.11 -6.22
C VAL A 306 2.14 5.29 -7.64
N HIS A 307 1.09 6.12 -7.84
CA HIS A 307 0.59 6.43 -9.17
C HIS A 307 1.69 6.98 -10.08
N ASP A 308 2.46 7.96 -9.60
CA ASP A 308 3.51 8.59 -10.41
C ASP A 308 4.63 7.60 -10.72
N TRP A 309 5.00 6.74 -9.76
CA TRP A 309 5.97 5.67 -10.01
C TRP A 309 5.48 4.71 -11.11
N LEU A 310 4.24 4.21 -11.01
CA LEU A 310 3.65 3.35 -12.03
C LEU A 310 3.55 4.05 -13.39
N TYR A 311 3.17 5.32 -13.40
CA TYR A 311 3.05 6.11 -14.61
C TYR A 311 4.40 6.31 -15.32
N TYR A 312 5.44 6.76 -14.59
CA TYR A 312 6.74 7.08 -15.19
C TYR A 312 7.61 5.87 -15.52
N TYR A 313 7.48 4.78 -14.77
CA TYR A 313 8.40 3.63 -14.85
C TYR A 313 7.77 2.35 -15.41
N ILE A 314 6.44 2.22 -15.38
CA ILE A 314 5.75 1.08 -15.98
C ILE A 314 5.04 1.53 -17.25
N TYR A 315 4.07 2.44 -17.12
CA TYR A 315 3.24 2.86 -18.24
C TYR A 315 4.03 3.53 -19.36
N GLN A 316 4.82 4.58 -19.06
CA GLN A 316 5.62 5.28 -20.07
C GLN A 316 6.67 4.38 -20.74
N ASP A 317 7.23 3.45 -19.98
CA ASP A 317 8.28 2.57 -20.49
C ASP A 317 7.69 1.45 -21.37
N LEU A 318 6.54 0.89 -20.99
CA LEU A 318 5.76 -0.01 -21.84
C LEU A 318 5.32 0.70 -23.12
N LEU A 319 4.84 1.94 -23.03
CA LEU A 319 4.51 2.74 -24.21
C LEU A 319 5.70 2.93 -25.14
N TRP A 320 6.89 3.19 -24.57
CA TRP A 320 8.11 3.33 -25.35
C TRP A 320 8.50 2.01 -26.04
N VAL A 321 8.44 0.88 -25.34
CA VAL A 321 8.68 -0.47 -25.91
C VAL A 321 7.71 -0.80 -27.03
N PHE A 322 6.41 -0.49 -26.84
CA PHE A 322 5.37 -0.71 -27.85
C PHE A 322 5.30 0.38 -28.93
N LYS A 323 6.26 1.30 -28.98
CA LYS A 323 6.33 2.42 -29.94
C LYS A 323 5.02 3.22 -30.02
N ALA A 324 4.36 3.41 -28.87
CA ALA A 324 3.08 4.10 -28.70
C ALA A 324 1.87 3.52 -29.48
N LYS A 325 1.99 2.34 -30.09
CA LYS A 325 0.91 1.73 -30.90
C LYS A 325 -0.17 1.05 -30.06
N ALA A 326 0.12 0.69 -28.81
CA ALA A 326 -0.74 -0.14 -27.97
C ALA A 326 -1.03 0.51 -26.60
N GLN A 327 -1.65 1.69 -26.60
CA GLN A 327 -1.91 2.46 -25.37
C GLN A 327 -2.81 1.71 -24.38
N SER A 328 -3.88 1.06 -24.86
CA SER A 328 -4.79 0.26 -24.04
C SER A 328 -4.09 -0.94 -23.41
N VAL A 329 -3.16 -1.58 -24.14
CA VAL A 329 -2.36 -2.70 -23.62
C VAL A 329 -1.43 -2.21 -22.53
N ALA A 330 -0.71 -1.09 -22.75
CA ALA A 330 0.16 -0.51 -21.72
C ALA A 330 -0.62 -0.12 -20.45
N LEU A 331 -1.82 0.44 -20.61
CA LEU A 331 -2.70 0.77 -19.49
C LEU A 331 -3.13 -0.48 -18.73
N LEU A 332 -3.70 -1.47 -19.42
CA LEU A 332 -4.17 -2.72 -18.83
C LEU A 332 -3.02 -3.47 -18.14
N SER A 333 -1.85 -3.57 -18.76
CA SER A 333 -0.66 -4.18 -18.17
C SER A 333 -0.22 -3.48 -16.88
N THR A 334 -0.27 -2.14 -16.84
CA THR A 334 0.07 -1.38 -15.62
C THR A 334 -0.87 -1.71 -14.47
N PHE A 335 -2.18 -1.83 -14.75
CA PHE A 335 -3.17 -2.21 -13.74
C PHE A 335 -3.06 -3.68 -13.32
N ILE A 336 -2.79 -4.60 -14.26
CA ILE A 336 -2.55 -6.01 -13.92
C ILE A 336 -1.34 -6.15 -13.00
N ILE A 337 -0.23 -5.46 -13.30
CA ILE A 337 0.96 -5.45 -12.43
C ILE A 337 0.59 -4.93 -11.04
N SER A 338 -0.16 -3.83 -10.96
CA SER A 338 -0.64 -3.30 -9.68
C SER A 338 -1.51 -4.32 -8.93
N GLY A 339 -2.49 -4.94 -9.60
CA GLY A 339 -3.39 -5.94 -9.02
C GLY A 339 -2.65 -7.17 -8.49
N VAL A 340 -1.68 -7.69 -9.26
CA VAL A 340 -0.83 -8.81 -8.83
C VAL A 340 -0.02 -8.45 -7.59
N VAL A 341 0.52 -7.23 -7.50
CA VAL A 341 1.29 -6.78 -6.33
C VAL A 341 0.40 -6.63 -5.09
N HIS A 342 -0.83 -6.13 -5.24
CA HIS A 342 -1.79 -6.08 -4.13
C HIS A 342 -2.18 -7.48 -3.66
N GLU A 343 -2.46 -8.38 -4.59
CA GLU A 343 -2.80 -9.78 -4.28
C GLU A 343 -1.64 -10.50 -3.59
N TYR A 344 -0.41 -10.27 -4.06
CA TYR A 344 0.81 -10.74 -3.42
C TYR A 344 0.92 -10.25 -1.97
N ALA A 345 0.68 -8.96 -1.73
CA ALA A 345 0.74 -8.39 -0.38
C ALA A 345 -0.33 -9.00 0.54
N PHE A 346 -1.59 -9.08 0.10
CA PHE A 346 -2.67 -9.67 0.89
C PHE A 346 -2.43 -11.15 1.16
N THR A 347 -2.00 -11.91 0.15
CA THR A 347 -1.76 -13.35 0.28
C THR A 347 -0.71 -13.67 1.33
N LEU A 348 0.41 -12.96 1.31
CA LEU A 348 1.49 -13.19 2.27
C LEU A 348 1.15 -12.68 3.66
N CYS A 349 0.43 -11.56 3.77
CA CYS A 349 0.12 -10.99 5.08
C CYS A 349 -1.00 -11.74 5.81
N PHE A 350 -1.96 -12.30 5.08
CA PHE A 350 -3.02 -13.12 5.65
C PHE A 350 -2.70 -14.61 5.66
N GLY A 351 -1.72 -15.09 4.88
CA GLY A 351 -1.29 -16.48 4.86
C GLY A 351 -2.13 -17.40 3.96
N PHE A 352 -3.05 -16.84 3.17
CA PHE A 352 -3.91 -17.58 2.25
C PHE A 352 -4.14 -16.80 0.96
N PHE A 353 -4.43 -17.50 -0.13
CA PHE A 353 -4.68 -16.88 -1.43
C PHE A 353 -6.19 -16.72 -1.67
N TYR A 354 -6.65 -15.47 -1.83
CA TYR A 354 -8.04 -15.17 -2.18
C TYR A 354 -8.07 -14.07 -3.26
N PRO A 355 -8.12 -14.44 -4.56
CA PRO A 355 -7.88 -13.53 -5.68
C PRO A 355 -9.05 -12.56 -5.93
N PHE A 356 -9.29 -11.64 -5.00
CA PHE A 356 -10.31 -10.60 -5.12
C PHE A 356 -9.78 -9.37 -5.84
N THR A 357 -8.55 -8.95 -5.51
CA THR A 357 -8.04 -7.65 -5.92
C THR A 357 -7.70 -7.59 -7.40
N LEU A 358 -7.22 -8.71 -7.96
CA LEU A 358 -6.91 -8.84 -9.38
C LEU A 358 -8.17 -8.73 -10.27
N PRO A 359 -9.23 -9.56 -10.13
CA PRO A 359 -10.44 -9.41 -10.94
C PRO A 359 -11.13 -8.07 -10.68
N PHE A 360 -11.14 -7.56 -9.45
CA PHE A 360 -11.68 -6.23 -9.15
C PHE A 360 -10.94 -5.15 -9.96
N SER A 361 -9.60 -5.17 -9.99
CA SER A 361 -8.82 -4.21 -10.77
C SER A 361 -9.11 -4.29 -12.28
N ILE A 362 -9.32 -5.50 -12.82
CA ILE A 362 -9.65 -5.69 -14.24
C ILE A 362 -11.05 -5.15 -14.54
N VAL A 363 -12.05 -5.46 -13.72
CA VAL A 363 -13.42 -4.99 -13.89
C VAL A 363 -13.46 -3.46 -13.86
N VAL A 364 -12.79 -2.83 -12.90
CA VAL A 364 -12.75 -1.37 -12.78
C VAL A 364 -12.07 -0.70 -13.98
N VAL A 365 -11.00 -1.31 -14.53
CA VAL A 365 -10.32 -0.79 -15.72
C VAL A 365 -11.19 -0.91 -16.96
N LEU A 366 -11.82 -2.08 -17.16
CA LEU A 366 -12.72 -2.30 -18.28
C LEU A 366 -13.90 -1.34 -18.21
N GLU A 367 -14.54 -1.19 -17.04
CA GLU A 367 -15.59 -0.19 -16.82
C GLU A 367 -15.09 1.22 -17.14
N GLY A 368 -13.91 1.61 -16.65
CA GLY A 368 -13.32 2.92 -16.94
C GLY A 368 -13.08 3.16 -18.44
N MET A 369 -12.66 2.13 -19.18
CA MET A 369 -12.49 2.19 -20.63
C MET A 369 -13.84 2.32 -21.34
N PHE A 370 -14.84 1.51 -21.00
CA PHE A 370 -16.19 1.59 -21.57
C PHE A 370 -16.90 2.91 -21.22
N TYR A 371 -16.80 3.38 -19.97
CA TYR A 371 -17.42 4.63 -19.53
C TYR A 371 -16.83 5.83 -20.26
N SER A 372 -15.52 5.84 -20.53
CA SER A 372 -14.86 6.89 -21.31
C SER A 372 -15.36 6.96 -22.76
N THR A 373 -15.73 5.83 -23.37
CA THR A 373 -16.28 5.80 -24.73
C THR A 373 -17.73 6.26 -24.82
N PHE A 374 -18.54 6.05 -23.77
CA PHE A 374 -19.98 6.39 -23.79
C PHE A 374 -20.32 7.79 -23.24
N THR A 375 -19.42 8.43 -22.49
CA THR A 375 -19.71 9.69 -21.77
C THR A 375 -18.72 10.80 -22.08
N HIS A 376 -18.26 10.90 -23.32
CA HIS A 376 -17.54 12.08 -23.79
C HIS A 376 -18.43 13.33 -23.67
N GLY A 377 -18.31 14.07 -22.56
CA GLY A 377 -18.75 15.46 -22.48
C GLY A 377 -19.80 15.84 -21.42
N ASN A 378 -20.34 14.91 -20.62
CA ASN A 378 -21.37 15.28 -19.63
C ASN A 378 -20.99 14.87 -18.20
N LYS A 379 -20.45 15.83 -17.43
CA LYS A 379 -20.26 15.69 -15.98
C LYS A 379 -21.64 15.69 -15.31
N ARG A 380 -22.28 14.53 -15.24
CA ARG A 380 -23.56 14.41 -14.53
C ARG A 380 -23.30 14.62 -13.03
N PRO A 381 -24.09 15.45 -12.32
CA PRO A 381 -23.91 15.67 -10.88
C PRO A 381 -23.94 14.37 -10.07
N ASN A 382 -24.65 13.35 -10.57
CA ASN A 382 -24.82 12.07 -9.90
C ASN A 382 -23.65 11.08 -10.11
N SER A 383 -22.67 11.40 -10.96
CA SER A 383 -21.53 10.51 -11.23
C SER A 383 -20.64 10.31 -9.99
N ASN A 384 -20.54 11.31 -9.10
CA ASN A 384 -19.82 11.16 -7.83
C ASN A 384 -20.55 10.17 -6.89
N ILE A 385 -21.88 10.26 -6.79
CA ILE A 385 -22.70 9.34 -5.97
C ILE A 385 -22.57 7.90 -6.49
N LEU A 386 -22.60 7.71 -7.81
CA LEU A 386 -22.41 6.40 -8.43
C LEU A 386 -21.01 5.84 -8.14
N PHE A 387 -19.98 6.68 -8.28
CA PHE A 387 -18.60 6.33 -7.93
C PHE A 387 -18.47 5.89 -6.46
N TRP A 388 -19.01 6.66 -5.51
CA TRP A 388 -18.99 6.29 -4.09
C TRP A 388 -19.76 5.01 -3.81
N THR A 389 -20.92 4.80 -4.44
CA THR A 389 -21.68 3.56 -4.31
C THR A 389 -20.86 2.35 -4.72
N TYR A 390 -20.17 2.41 -5.88
CA TYR A 390 -19.30 1.33 -6.32
C TYR A 390 -18.06 1.14 -5.44
N LEU A 391 -17.44 2.24 -5.00
CA LEU A 391 -16.30 2.18 -4.10
C LEU A 391 -16.68 1.51 -2.75
N LEU A 392 -17.80 1.93 -2.15
CA LEU A 392 -18.29 1.37 -0.90
C LEU A 392 -18.65 -0.10 -1.03
N LEU A 393 -19.35 -0.48 -2.10
CA LEU A 393 -19.70 -1.88 -2.35
C LEU A 393 -18.46 -2.75 -2.57
N GLY A 394 -17.48 -2.25 -3.33
CA GLY A 394 -16.20 -2.95 -3.57
C GLY A 394 -15.40 -3.15 -2.28
N LEU A 395 -15.28 -2.10 -1.44
CA LEU A 395 -14.62 -2.18 -0.14
C LEU A 395 -15.33 -3.14 0.82
N ALA A 396 -16.67 -3.10 0.86
CA ALA A 396 -17.48 -3.98 1.69
C ALA A 396 -17.32 -5.45 1.28
N LEU A 397 -17.35 -5.74 -0.02
CA LEU A 397 -17.11 -7.08 -0.58
C LEU A 397 -15.71 -7.57 -0.22
N GLN A 398 -14.67 -6.75 -0.45
CA GLN A 398 -13.30 -7.11 -0.13
C GLN A 398 -13.14 -7.42 1.36
N PHE A 399 -13.61 -6.53 2.22
CA PHE A 399 -13.48 -6.67 3.67
C PHE A 399 -14.25 -7.91 4.19
N CYS A 400 -15.47 -8.12 3.71
CA CYS A 400 -16.31 -9.24 4.11
C CYS A 400 -15.69 -10.58 3.69
N LEU A 401 -15.32 -10.74 2.41
CA LEU A 401 -14.82 -12.00 1.88
C LEU A 401 -13.48 -12.38 2.51
N GLN A 402 -12.57 -11.43 2.69
CA GLN A 402 -11.28 -11.65 3.35
C GLN A 402 -11.46 -12.02 4.83
N SER A 403 -12.40 -11.36 5.53
CA SER A 403 -12.70 -11.68 6.93
C SER A 403 -13.30 -13.07 7.06
N LEU A 404 -14.25 -13.44 6.19
CA LEU A 404 -14.86 -14.78 6.19
C LEU A 404 -13.81 -15.87 5.95
N GLU A 405 -12.91 -15.68 4.99
CA GLU A 405 -11.84 -16.63 4.72
C GLU A 405 -10.89 -16.75 5.92
N TRP A 406 -10.45 -15.63 6.50
CA TRP A 406 -9.61 -15.60 7.70
C TRP A 406 -10.24 -16.36 8.88
N TYR A 407 -11.51 -16.07 9.21
CA TYR A 407 -12.19 -16.77 10.30
C TYR A 407 -12.43 -18.24 9.96
N SER A 408 -12.71 -18.61 8.71
CA SER A 408 -12.92 -20.02 8.34
C SER A 408 -11.67 -20.88 8.58
N GLN A 409 -10.47 -20.31 8.43
CA GLN A 409 -9.21 -21.03 8.66
C GLN A 409 -8.91 -21.24 10.14
N ILE A 410 -9.37 -20.32 11.00
CA ILE A 410 -9.28 -20.47 12.46
C ILE A 410 -10.22 -21.57 12.94
N HIS A 411 -11.46 -21.60 12.44
CA HIS A 411 -12.50 -22.52 12.93
C HIS A 411 -12.36 -23.93 12.34
N CYS A 412 -11.98 -24.04 11.07
CA CYS A 412 -11.80 -25.30 10.38
C CYS A 412 -10.34 -25.45 9.92
N PRO A 413 -9.39 -25.73 10.84
CA PRO A 413 -7.98 -25.85 10.48
C PRO A 413 -7.75 -27.06 9.58
N VAL A 414 -7.11 -26.83 8.44
CA VAL A 414 -6.83 -27.89 7.47
C VAL A 414 -5.69 -28.77 7.98
N GLN A 415 -5.97 -30.06 8.20
CA GLN A 415 -5.04 -31.01 8.83
C GLN A 415 -3.88 -31.48 7.91
N LYS A 416 -3.98 -31.27 6.59
CA LYS A 416 -2.93 -31.54 5.59
C LYS A 416 -2.76 -30.35 4.63
N SER A 417 -1.59 -29.71 4.65
CA SER A 417 -1.29 -28.55 3.81
C SER A 417 -0.88 -28.94 2.39
N THR A 418 -1.83 -29.27 1.53
CA THR A 418 -1.57 -29.43 0.09
C THR A 418 -1.52 -28.06 -0.58
N PHE A 419 -0.69 -27.86 -1.62
CA PHE A 419 -0.64 -26.60 -2.39
C PHE A 419 -2.03 -26.15 -2.85
N TRP A 420 -2.82 -27.06 -3.41
CA TRP A 420 -4.19 -26.78 -3.88
C TRP A 420 -5.09 -26.26 -2.76
N MET A 421 -4.97 -26.78 -1.54
CA MET A 421 -5.75 -26.33 -0.39
C MET A 421 -5.40 -24.89 0.04
N LYS A 422 -4.19 -24.40 -0.22
CA LYS A 422 -3.82 -23.00 0.04
C LYS A 422 -4.33 -22.03 -1.04
N VAL A 423 -4.68 -22.56 -2.22
CA VAL A 423 -5.13 -21.78 -3.38
C VAL A 423 -6.65 -21.81 -3.53
N THR A 424 -7.31 -22.84 -3.01
CA THR A 424 -8.77 -22.95 -2.98
C THR A 424 -9.35 -22.25 -1.77
N THR A 425 -10.43 -21.51 -1.98
CA THR A 425 -11.15 -20.79 -0.92
C THR A 425 -11.83 -21.78 0.04
N HIS A 426 -11.68 -21.54 1.34
CA HIS A 426 -12.07 -22.50 2.38
C HIS A 426 -13.41 -22.16 3.05
N PHE A 427 -13.83 -20.89 3.02
CA PHE A 427 -15.02 -20.49 3.76
C PHE A 427 -16.31 -21.19 3.26
N TRP A 428 -16.43 -21.42 1.94
CA TRP A 428 -17.60 -22.11 1.39
C TRP A 428 -17.71 -23.57 1.84
N SER A 429 -16.60 -24.30 1.93
CA SER A 429 -16.60 -25.68 2.41
C SER A 429 -16.84 -25.75 3.92
N CYS A 430 -16.12 -24.96 4.71
CA CYS A 430 -16.24 -24.94 6.17
C CYS A 430 -17.68 -24.63 6.64
N TYR A 431 -18.34 -23.64 6.05
CA TYR A 431 -19.70 -23.26 6.44
C TYR A 431 -20.81 -24.08 5.79
N SER A 432 -20.50 -24.86 4.74
CA SER A 432 -21.43 -25.82 4.13
C SER A 432 -21.45 -27.14 4.91
N SER A 433 -20.31 -27.59 5.44
CA SER A 433 -20.20 -28.83 6.23
C SER A 433 -20.88 -28.76 7.61
N ALA A 434 -21.18 -27.56 8.13
CA ALA A 434 -22.00 -27.39 9.34
C ALA A 434 -23.45 -27.89 9.18
N ILE A 435 -23.85 -28.32 7.97
CA ILE A 435 -25.17 -28.88 7.64
C ILE A 435 -25.26 -30.37 8.05
N THR A 436 -24.15 -31.08 8.25
CA THR A 436 -24.14 -32.56 8.39
C THR A 436 -23.79 -33.14 9.75
N THR A 437 -23.52 -32.32 10.77
CA THR A 437 -23.42 -32.82 12.16
C THR A 437 -24.67 -32.39 12.94
N PRO A 438 -25.70 -33.25 13.05
CA PRO A 438 -26.73 -33.04 14.05
C PRO A 438 -26.09 -33.24 15.44
N SER A 439 -26.41 -32.31 16.34
CA SER A 439 -26.15 -32.34 17.78
C SER A 439 -26.58 -33.64 18.44
#